data_AF-A0A6P1TU11-F1
#
_entry.id   AF-A0A6P1TU11-F1
#
_cell.length_a   1.000
_cell.length_b   1.000
_cell.length_c   1.000
_cell.angle_alpha   90.00
_cell.angle_beta   90.00
_cell.angle_gamma   90.00
#
_symmetry.space_group_name_H-M   'P 1'
#
loop_
_entity.id
_entity.type
_entity.pdbx_description
1 polymer ?
#
loop_
_entity_poly.entity_id
_entity_poly.type
_entity_poly.pdbx_seq_one_letter_code
_entity_poly.pdbx_strand_id
1 'polypeptide(L)'
;MLVKPFIVEDGFSNLANAIIIQAVKDYREAIHFLKHHPHTPDLDTEEAKKDIRKITLLNNIIKNEGERDDVERFFRSGWFGELTALDGDVLLKQIREMEVG
;
A
#
# COMPACT_ATOMS: atom_id res chain seq x y z
N MET A 1 -25.05 -29.32 -6.77
CA MET A 1 -23.96 -29.43 -5.77
C MET A 1 -23.07 -28.22 -5.91
N LEU A 2 -23.04 -27.33 -4.92
CA LEU A 2 -22.07 -26.25 -4.87
C LEU A 2 -20.77 -26.85 -4.34
N VAL A 3 -19.79 -27.02 -5.23
CA VAL A 3 -18.43 -27.38 -4.84
C VAL A 3 -17.87 -26.14 -4.16
N LYS A 4 -17.89 -26.10 -2.82
CA LYS A 4 -17.09 -25.12 -2.08
C LYS A 4 -15.64 -25.40 -2.47
N PRO A 5 -14.89 -24.40 -2.98
CA PRO A 5 -13.48 -24.60 -3.23
C PRO A 5 -12.82 -25.05 -1.94
N PHE A 6 -12.01 -26.10 -2.04
CA PHE A 6 -11.18 -26.59 -0.94
C PHE A 6 -10.16 -25.50 -0.65
N ILE A 7 -10.49 -24.57 0.25
CA ILE A 7 -9.49 -23.68 0.84
C ILE A 7 -8.57 -24.62 1.61
N VAL A 8 -7.34 -24.77 1.10
CA VAL A 8 -6.32 -25.55 1.78
C VAL A 8 -5.98 -24.76 3.04
N GLU A 9 -6.58 -25.10 4.18
CA GLU A 9 -6.20 -24.59 5.50
C GLU A 9 -4.85 -25.22 5.90
N ASP A 10 -3.77 -24.83 5.22
CA ASP A 10 -2.41 -25.14 5.64
C ASP A 10 -1.68 -23.90 6.15
N GLY A 11 -0.59 -24.13 6.89
CA GLY A 11 0.18 -23.06 7.51
C GLY A 11 0.77 -22.07 6.50
N PHE A 12 1.04 -22.51 5.27
CA PHE A 12 1.56 -21.66 4.21
C PHE A 12 0.49 -20.70 3.68
N SER A 13 -0.74 -21.19 3.46
CA SER A 13 -1.88 -20.39 3.04
C SER A 13 -2.24 -19.34 4.09
N ASN A 14 -2.18 -19.70 5.38
CA ASN A 14 -2.39 -18.74 6.47
C ASN A 14 -1.31 -17.65 6.50
N LEU A 15 -0.04 -18.02 6.29
CA LEU A 15 1.05 -17.05 6.23
C LEU A 15 0.93 -16.13 5.00
N ALA A 16 0.63 -16.69 3.83
CA ALA A 16 0.42 -15.93 2.59
C ALA A 16 -0.72 -14.91 2.76
N ASN A 17 -1.86 -15.34 3.30
CA ASN A 17 -2.98 -14.46 3.60
C ASN A 17 -2.61 -13.37 4.60
N ALA A 18 -1.85 -13.70 5.66
CA ALA A 18 -1.40 -12.71 6.64
C ALA A 18 -0.50 -11.63 6.02
N ILE A 19 0.44 -12.02 5.15
CA ILE A 19 1.30 -11.10 4.41
C ILE A 19 0.46 -10.16 3.55
N ILE A 20 -0.47 -10.72 2.77
CA ILE A 20 -1.35 -9.94 1.88
C ILE A 20 -2.20 -8.96 2.70
N ILE A 21 -2.83 -9.43 3.77
CA ILE A 21 -3.66 -8.57 4.65
C ILE A 21 -2.83 -7.44 5.25
N GLN A 22 -1.59 -7.72 5.68
CA GLN A 22 -0.73 -6.68 6.24
C GLN A 22 -0.35 -5.65 5.18
N ALA A 23 0.09 -6.07 4.00
CA ALA A 23 0.38 -5.17 2.88
C ALA A 23 -0.83 -4.29 2.51
N VAL A 24 -2.04 -4.85 2.51
CA VAL A 24 -3.26 -4.04 2.29
C VAL A 24 -3.43 -2.98 3.36
N LYS A 25 -3.18 -3.27 4.65
CA LYS A 25 -3.28 -2.26 5.72
C LYS A 25 -2.26 -1.15 5.54
N ASP A 26 -1.01 -1.52 5.31
CA ASP A 26 0.10 -0.57 5.14
C ASP A 26 -0.18 0.35 3.93
N TYR A 27 -0.70 -0.22 2.85
CA TYR A 27 -1.12 0.55 1.67
C TYR A 27 -2.24 1.55 1.97
N ARG A 28 -3.30 1.10 2.67
CA ARG A 28 -4.46 1.92 3.01
C ARG A 28 -4.04 3.12 3.86
N GLU A 29 -3.22 2.89 4.88
CA GLU A 29 -2.71 3.96 5.74
C GLU A 29 -1.90 4.99 4.94
N ALA A 30 -0.99 4.51 4.07
CA ALA A 30 -0.17 5.36 3.23
C ALA A 30 -0.99 6.23 2.27
N ILE A 31 -1.91 5.63 1.49
CA ILE A 31 -2.71 6.38 0.52
C ILE A 31 -3.71 7.33 1.18
N HIS A 32 -4.24 6.96 2.35
CA HIS A 32 -5.12 7.84 3.12
C HIS A 32 -4.34 9.07 3.63
N PHE A 33 -3.13 8.87 4.17
CA PHE A 33 -2.28 9.97 4.58
C PHE A 33 -1.95 10.91 3.41
N LEU A 34 -1.54 10.35 2.28
CA LEU A 34 -1.15 11.10 1.08
C LEU A 34 -2.32 11.85 0.43
N LYS A 35 -3.56 11.35 0.54
CA LYS A 35 -4.76 12.07 0.09
C LYS A 35 -4.90 13.43 0.77
N HIS A 36 -4.60 13.49 2.07
CA HIS A 36 -4.69 14.73 2.85
C HIS A 36 -3.39 15.54 2.88
N HIS A 37 -2.27 14.92 2.51
CA HIS A 37 -0.94 15.53 2.52
C HIS A 37 -0.22 15.21 1.20
N PRO A 38 -0.68 15.76 0.07
CA PRO A 38 -0.02 15.54 -1.20
C PRO A 38 1.39 16.15 -1.18
N HIS A 39 2.34 15.48 -1.83
CA HIS A 39 3.66 16.04 -2.04
C HIS A 39 3.55 17.21 -3.01
N THR A 40 3.77 18.42 -2.52
CA THR A 40 3.71 19.64 -3.33
C THR A 40 5.11 20.25 -3.48
N PRO A 41 5.46 20.83 -4.64
CA PRO A 41 6.81 21.36 -4.89
C PRO A 41 7.25 22.48 -3.92
N ASP A 42 6.32 23.14 -3.23
CA ASP A 42 6.65 24.15 -2.22
C ASP A 42 7.28 23.58 -0.95
N LEU A 43 7.18 22.26 -0.73
CA LEU A 43 7.85 21.57 0.38
C LEU A 43 9.33 21.30 0.08
N ASP A 44 9.71 21.23 -1.20
CA ASP A 44 11.08 20.93 -1.63
C ASP A 44 12.00 22.15 -1.66
N THR A 45 11.47 23.36 -1.44
CA THR A 45 12.25 24.59 -1.52
C THR A 45 13.26 24.72 -0.38
N GLU A 46 14.36 25.43 -0.64
CA GLU A 46 15.38 25.71 0.38
C GLU A 46 14.83 26.56 1.53
N GLU A 47 13.80 27.37 1.27
CA GLU A 47 13.06 28.11 2.30
C GLU A 47 12.24 27.18 3.19
N ALA A 48 11.54 26.20 2.59
CA ALA A 48 10.74 25.23 3.35
C ALA A 48 11.61 24.34 4.24
N LYS A 49 12.80 23.98 3.77
CA LYS A 49 13.80 23.20 4.52
C LYS A 49 14.39 23.92 5.74
N LYS A 50 14.04 25.20 5.98
CA LYS A 50 14.42 25.93 7.19
C LYS A 50 13.36 25.82 8.30
N ASP A 51 12.14 25.38 7.98
CA ASP A 51 11.05 25.20 8.94
C ASP A 51 10.98 23.74 9.39
N ILE A 52 11.25 23.49 10.67
CA ILE A 52 11.24 22.15 11.29
C ILE A 52 9.90 21.43 11.07
N ARG A 53 8.77 22.14 11.08
CA ARG A 53 7.44 21.54 10.87
C ARG A 53 7.28 21.08 9.42
N LYS A 54 7.72 21.90 8.46
CA LYS A 54 7.69 21.54 7.04
C LYS A 54 8.61 20.37 6.74
N ILE A 55 9.81 20.33 7.32
CA ILE A 55 10.74 19.19 7.19
C ILE A 55 10.09 17.91 7.74
N THR A 56 9.44 18.01 8.91
CA THR A 56 8.78 16.84 9.53
C THR A 56 7.63 16.34 8.66
N LEU A 57 6.82 17.24 8.12
CA LEU A 57 5.74 16.91 7.19
C LEU A 57 6.30 16.25 5.92
N LEU A 58 7.33 16.82 5.30
CA LEU A 58 7.97 16.28 4.10
C LEU A 58 8.52 14.87 4.35
N ASN A 59 9.21 14.64 5.48
CA ASN A 59 9.71 13.31 5.83
C ASN A 59 8.58 12.29 5.97
N ASN A 60 7.45 12.69 6.57
CA ASN A 60 6.28 11.82 6.67
C ASN A 60 5.66 11.55 5.28
N ILE A 61 5.58 12.55 4.41
CA ILE A 61 5.11 12.37 3.03
C ILE A 61 6.00 11.38 2.29
N ILE A 62 7.32 11.61 2.26
CA ILE A 62 8.30 10.74 1.59
C ILE A 62 8.22 9.31 2.13
N LYS A 63 8.06 9.14 3.45
CA LYS A 63 7.88 7.83 4.06
C LYS A 63 6.63 7.12 3.51
N ASN A 64 5.49 7.81 3.48
CA ASN A 64 4.25 7.22 2.98
C ASN A 64 4.27 6.99 1.46
N GLU A 65 4.98 7.83 0.69
CA GLU A 65 5.23 7.58 -0.73
C GLU A 65 6.04 6.31 -0.93
N GLY A 66 7.11 6.12 -0.14
CA GLY A 66 7.91 4.90 -0.14
C GLY A 66 7.07 3.66 0.19
N GLU A 67 6.26 3.73 1.27
CA GLU A 67 5.38 2.63 1.67
C GLU A 67 4.36 2.27 0.57
N ARG A 68 3.73 3.30 -0.03
CA ARG A 68 2.82 3.14 -1.16
C ARG A 68 3.52 2.41 -2.32
N ASP A 69 4.70 2.87 -2.69
CA ASP A 69 5.44 2.39 -3.85
C ASP A 69 5.97 0.96 -3.64
N ASP A 70 6.43 0.63 -2.43
CA ASP A 70 6.90 -0.71 -2.06
C ASP A 70 5.75 -1.72 -2.08
N VAL A 71 4.59 -1.35 -1.53
CA VAL A 71 3.41 -2.23 -1.56
C VAL A 71 2.86 -2.39 -2.98
N GLU A 72 2.86 -1.33 -3.78
CA GLU A 72 2.50 -1.41 -5.19
C GLU A 72 3.42 -2.32 -5.99
N ARG A 73 4.72 -2.27 -5.71
CA ARG A 73 5.70 -3.19 -6.30
C ARG A 73 5.43 -4.62 -5.85
N PHE A 74 5.09 -4.85 -4.57
CA PHE A 74 4.74 -6.17 -4.06
C PHE A 74 3.54 -6.75 -4.82
N PHE A 75 2.42 -6.04 -4.90
CA PHE A 75 1.21 -6.54 -5.58
C PHE A 75 1.40 -6.78 -7.08
N ARG A 76 2.30 -6.02 -7.74
CA ARG A 76 2.65 -6.23 -9.16
C ARG A 76 3.79 -7.23 -9.38
N SER A 77 4.34 -7.81 -8.31
CA SER A 77 5.46 -8.74 -8.41
C SER A 77 4.99 -10.15 -8.80
N GLY A 78 5.87 -10.91 -9.45
CA GLY A 78 5.61 -12.34 -9.70
C GLY A 78 5.43 -13.13 -8.41
N TRP A 79 6.05 -12.71 -7.30
CA TRP A 79 5.91 -13.39 -6.01
C TRP A 79 4.48 -13.30 -5.45
N PHE A 80 3.77 -12.19 -5.67
CA PHE A 80 2.36 -12.11 -5.29
C PHE A 80 1.51 -13.15 -6.04
N GLY A 81 1.76 -13.36 -7.33
CA GLY A 81 1.09 -14.39 -8.13
C GLY A 81 1.39 -15.83 -7.70
N GLU A 82 2.53 -16.08 -7.05
CA GLU A 82 2.84 -17.38 -6.43
C GLU A 82 2.08 -17.58 -5.11
N LEU A 83 1.78 -16.49 -4.38
CA LEU A 83 1.03 -16.55 -3.12
C LEU A 83 -0.48 -16.69 -3.32
N THR A 84 -1.02 -16.18 -4.44
CA THR A 84 -2.46 -16.14 -4.68
C THR A 84 -2.82 -16.04 -6.15
N ALA A 85 -4.01 -16.52 -6.51
CA ALA A 85 -4.57 -16.38 -7.86
C ALA A 85 -5.26 -15.02 -8.10
N LEU A 86 -5.18 -14.08 -7.15
CA LEU A 86 -5.72 -12.74 -7.29
C LEU A 86 -4.88 -11.89 -8.26
N ASP A 87 -5.54 -10.98 -8.97
CA ASP A 87 -4.88 -9.96 -9.79
C ASP A 87 -4.52 -8.75 -8.92
N GLY A 88 -3.22 -8.44 -8.82
CA GLY A 88 -2.71 -7.38 -7.97
C GLY A 88 -3.10 -5.98 -8.41
N ASP A 89 -3.21 -5.72 -9.71
CA ASP A 89 -3.62 -4.40 -10.23
C ASP A 89 -5.11 -4.16 -10.00
N VAL A 90 -5.94 -5.21 -10.13
CA VAL A 90 -7.37 -5.13 -9.78
C VAL A 90 -7.53 -4.86 -8.28
N LEU A 91 -6.77 -5.55 -7.43
CA LEU A 91 -6.79 -5.35 -5.98
C LEU A 91 -6.40 -3.91 -5.60
N LEU A 92 -5.28 -3.42 -6.13
CA LEU A 92 -4.82 -2.04 -5.92
C LEU A 92 -5.87 -1.01 -6.33
N LYS A 93 -6.50 -1.20 -7.50
CA LYS A 93 -7.57 -0.31 -7.99
C LYS A 93 -8.74 -0.27 -7.00
N GLN A 94 -9.21 -1.42 -6.54
CA GLN A 94 -10.32 -1.49 -5.59
C GLN A 94 -9.97 -0.81 -4.26
N ILE A 95 -8.75 -1.04 -3.72
CA ILE A 95 -8.34 -0.41 -2.47
C ILE A 95 -8.32 1.12 -2.59
N ARG A 96 -7.78 1.65 -3.70
CA ARG A 96 -7.80 3.09 -3.97
C ARG A 96 -9.22 3.63 -4.06
N GLU A 97 -10.11 2.96 -4.79
CA GLU A 97 -11.52 3.37 -4.90
C GLU A 97 -12.23 3.39 -3.54
N MET A 98 -11.90 2.46 -2.64
CA MET A 98 -12.50 2.40 -1.29
C MET A 98 -11.97 3.47 -0.34
N GLU A 99 -10.66 3.74 -0.34
CA GLU A 99 -10.06 4.64 0.65
C GLU A 99 -9.93 6.09 0.19
N VAL A 100 -9.62 6.29 -1.09
CA VAL A 100 -9.37 7.62 -1.65
C VAL A 100 -10.46 8.10 -2.59
N GLY A 101 -11.43 7.25 -2.92
CA GLY A 101 -12.67 7.64 -3.61
C GLY A 101 -13.51 8.69 -2.87
#